data_AF-A0A1Q3PQP6-F1
#
_entry.id   AF-A0A1Q3PQP6-F1
#
_cell.length_a   1.000
_cell.length_b   1.000
_cell.length_c   1.000
_cell.angle_alpha   90.00
_cell.angle_beta   90.00
_cell.angle_gamma   90.00
#
_symmetry.space_group_name_H-M   'P 1'
#
loop_
_entity.id
_entity.type
_entity.pdbx_description
1 polymer ?
#
loop_
_entity_poly.entity_id
_entity_poly.type
_entity_poly.pdbx_seq_one_letter_code
_entity_poly.pdbx_strand_id
1 'polypeptide(L)'
;MEKSEHQLNVESIRETYHYLDLTFSQAEKVLKYEELRKAPLSKHIISIWEEWDYELLVFEGILNENQRVRFDGVRNELYTQYVKNCTVQDEEIARWTDFHRAKNDYLKNNLIPTLLTYPSPVFPPVFHAERNKIDYLKASYKAFLHESGKEAVVTHVRLFKTYAPSRWKQTLLAHYTKCLLPDYWAFECAMDVPTKAVAQYLKKQLYRQTAELVTFQNQKLQDYKNVFENYILSVGKVRCNIN
;
A
#
# COMPACT_ATOMS: atom_id res chain seq x y z
N MET A 1 -48.58 -14.83 13.14
CA MET A 1 -47.39 -14.89 14.02
C MET A 1 -46.30 -14.09 13.34
N GLU A 2 -45.87 -12.99 13.94
CA GLU A 2 -44.67 -12.28 13.49
C GLU A 2 -43.45 -13.17 13.69
N LYS A 3 -42.55 -13.22 12.69
CA LYS A 3 -41.27 -13.90 12.82
C LYS A 3 -40.38 -13.10 13.77
N SER A 4 -39.68 -13.80 14.65
CA SER A 4 -38.66 -13.16 15.50
C SER A 4 -37.51 -12.62 14.65
N GLU A 5 -36.80 -11.59 15.15
CA GLU A 5 -35.62 -11.03 14.50
C GLU A 5 -34.57 -12.10 14.17
N HIS A 6 -34.34 -13.06 15.07
CA HIS A 6 -33.47 -14.21 14.84
C HIS A 6 -33.92 -15.05 13.64
N GLN A 7 -35.21 -15.35 13.53
CA GLN A 7 -35.74 -16.11 12.39
C GLN A 7 -35.57 -15.36 11.07
N LEU A 8 -35.77 -14.04 11.06
CA LEU A 8 -35.55 -13.20 9.88
C LEU A 8 -34.08 -13.22 9.45
N ASN A 9 -33.16 -13.15 10.41
CA ASN A 9 -31.72 -13.22 10.13
C ASN A 9 -31.31 -14.57 9.55
N VAL A 10 -31.81 -15.68 10.12
CA VAL A 10 -31.55 -17.04 9.59
C VAL A 10 -32.13 -17.21 8.18
N GLU A 11 -33.31 -16.66 7.90
CA GLU A 11 -33.91 -16.70 6.57
C GLU A 11 -33.10 -15.89 5.55
N SER A 12 -32.62 -14.70 5.93
CA SER A 12 -31.73 -13.90 5.07
C SER A 12 -30.43 -14.64 4.72
N ILE A 13 -29.88 -15.41 5.66
CA ILE A 13 -28.72 -16.29 5.37
C ILE A 13 -29.08 -17.36 4.34
N ARG A 14 -30.25 -17.99 4.46
CA ARG A 14 -30.70 -19.00 3.48
C ARG A 14 -30.93 -18.41 2.09
N GLU A 15 -31.38 -17.16 1.99
CA GLU A 15 -31.51 -16.44 0.72
C GLU A 15 -30.13 -16.10 0.12
N THR A 16 -29.22 -15.59 0.94
CA THR A 16 -27.85 -15.24 0.52
C THR A 16 -27.11 -16.46 -0.02
N TYR A 17 -27.24 -17.60 0.68
CA TYR A 17 -26.62 -18.88 0.32
C TYR A 17 -27.62 -19.86 -0.30
N HIS A 18 -28.59 -19.36 -1.10
CA HIS A 18 -29.67 -20.18 -1.65
C HIS A 18 -29.18 -21.40 -2.46
N TYR A 19 -28.05 -21.27 -3.15
CA TYR A 19 -27.43 -22.35 -3.94
C TYR A 19 -26.96 -23.55 -3.10
N LEU A 20 -26.88 -23.41 -1.77
CA LEU A 20 -26.52 -24.48 -0.84
C LEU A 20 -27.73 -25.21 -0.27
N ASP A 21 -28.96 -24.72 -0.47
CA ASP A 21 -30.18 -25.25 0.15
C ASP A 21 -30.01 -25.52 1.65
N LEU A 22 -29.52 -24.52 2.40
CA LEU A 22 -29.22 -24.69 3.82
C LEU A 22 -30.49 -25.05 4.62
N THR A 23 -30.36 -26.04 5.51
CA THR A 23 -31.35 -26.26 6.57
C THR A 23 -31.32 -25.09 7.56
N PHE A 24 -32.39 -24.93 8.35
CA PHE A 24 -32.44 -23.89 9.38
C PHE A 24 -31.25 -23.97 10.34
N SER A 25 -30.92 -25.17 10.84
CA SER A 25 -29.79 -25.38 11.75
C SER A 25 -28.42 -25.09 11.10
N GLN A 26 -28.25 -25.39 9.82
CA GLN A 26 -27.03 -25.01 9.09
C GLN A 26 -26.92 -23.49 8.92
N ALA A 27 -28.03 -22.84 8.55
CA ALA A 27 -28.07 -21.40 8.39
C ALA A 27 -27.83 -20.65 9.71
N GLU A 28 -28.27 -21.18 10.85
CA GLU A 28 -27.90 -20.64 12.17
C GLU A 28 -26.38 -20.69 12.44
N LYS A 29 -25.70 -21.73 11.98
CA LYS A 29 -24.23 -21.81 12.10
C LYS A 29 -23.53 -20.82 11.17
N VAL A 30 -24.03 -20.65 9.94
CA VAL A 30 -23.51 -19.67 8.99
C VAL A 30 -23.77 -18.23 9.48
N LEU A 31 -24.89 -17.97 10.15
CA LEU A 31 -25.18 -16.67 10.76
C LEU A 31 -24.08 -16.25 11.75
N LYS A 32 -23.64 -17.17 12.62
CA LYS A 32 -22.54 -16.90 13.57
C LYS A 32 -21.22 -16.56 12.87
N TYR A 33 -20.95 -17.21 11.73
CA TYR A 33 -19.80 -16.89 10.90
C TYR A 33 -19.91 -15.47 10.33
N GLU A 34 -21.06 -15.11 9.76
CA GLU A 34 -21.31 -13.78 9.19
C GLU A 34 -21.24 -12.66 10.25
N GLU A 35 -21.74 -12.91 11.45
CA GLU A 35 -21.64 -11.99 12.59
C GLU A 35 -20.18 -11.72 12.97
N LEU A 36 -19.36 -12.79 13.06
CA LEU A 36 -17.94 -12.64 13.37
C LEU A 36 -17.17 -11.98 12.23
N ARG A 37 -17.51 -12.30 10.97
CA ARG A 37 -16.89 -11.70 9.77
C ARG A 37 -17.17 -10.19 9.67
N LYS A 38 -18.39 -9.77 10.03
CA LYS A 38 -18.80 -8.35 10.00
C LYS A 38 -18.39 -7.57 11.24
N ALA A 39 -17.92 -8.26 12.29
CA ALA A 39 -17.47 -7.59 13.50
C ALA A 39 -16.30 -6.65 13.18
N PRO A 40 -16.30 -5.41 13.72
CA PRO A 40 -15.25 -4.46 13.43
C PRO A 40 -13.88 -4.98 13.91
N LEU A 41 -12.97 -5.14 12.97
CA LEU A 41 -11.59 -5.55 13.24
C LEU A 41 -10.80 -4.35 13.77
N SER A 42 -10.63 -4.26 15.08
CA SER A 42 -9.87 -3.16 15.72
C SER A 42 -8.35 -3.37 15.70
N LYS A 43 -7.88 -4.60 15.48
CA LYS A 43 -6.46 -4.96 15.64
C LYS A 43 -5.85 -5.82 14.52
N HIS A 44 -6.65 -6.65 13.85
CA HIS A 44 -6.15 -7.63 12.88
C HIS A 44 -6.86 -7.43 11.54
N ILE A 45 -6.13 -7.06 10.50
CA ILE A 45 -6.67 -6.97 9.14
C ILE A 45 -6.47 -8.34 8.49
N ILE A 46 -7.52 -8.94 7.92
CA ILE A 46 -7.50 -10.21 7.21
C ILE A 46 -7.46 -9.92 5.70
N SER A 47 -6.67 -10.69 4.96
CA SER A 47 -6.61 -10.63 3.49
C SER A 47 -7.76 -11.42 2.87
N ILE A 48 -8.11 -11.12 1.62
CA ILE A 48 -9.17 -11.84 0.92
C ILE A 48 -8.94 -13.36 0.85
N TRP A 49 -7.68 -13.80 0.75
CA TRP A 49 -7.33 -15.22 0.73
C TRP A 49 -7.57 -15.88 2.08
N GLU A 50 -7.18 -15.20 3.16
CA GLU A 50 -7.40 -15.68 4.52
C GLU A 50 -8.89 -15.66 4.87
N GLU A 51 -9.68 -14.72 4.34
CA GLU A 51 -11.14 -14.74 4.46
C GLU A 51 -11.75 -15.97 3.78
N TRP A 52 -11.31 -16.32 2.58
CA TRP A 52 -11.77 -17.53 1.89
C TRP A 52 -11.32 -18.83 2.55
N ASP A 53 -10.09 -18.87 3.06
CA ASP A 53 -9.59 -20.02 3.82
C ASP A 53 -10.38 -20.19 5.13
N TYR A 54 -10.71 -19.08 5.79
CA TYR A 54 -11.57 -19.09 6.98
C TYR A 54 -13.00 -19.55 6.67
N GLU A 55 -13.60 -19.03 5.59
CA GLU A 55 -14.93 -19.46 5.13
C GLU A 55 -14.95 -20.97 4.88
N LEU A 56 -13.95 -21.50 4.17
CA LEU A 56 -13.80 -22.92 3.91
C LEU A 56 -13.76 -23.74 5.20
N LEU A 57 -12.90 -23.36 6.15
CA LEU A 57 -12.75 -24.06 7.43
C LEU A 57 -14.08 -24.15 8.20
N VAL A 58 -14.87 -23.08 8.17
CA VAL A 58 -16.17 -23.07 8.84
C VAL A 58 -17.20 -23.90 8.07
N PHE A 59 -17.28 -23.75 6.75
CA PHE A 59 -18.30 -24.37 5.92
C PHE A 59 -18.12 -25.89 5.82
N GLU A 60 -16.88 -26.40 5.92
CA GLU A 60 -16.62 -27.83 6.07
C GLU A 60 -17.35 -28.42 7.29
N GLY A 61 -17.40 -27.72 8.42
CA GLY A 61 -18.11 -28.18 9.61
C GLY A 61 -19.64 -28.12 9.52
N ILE A 62 -20.19 -27.48 8.47
CA ILE A 62 -21.63 -27.19 8.35
C ILE A 62 -22.26 -28.00 7.22
N LEU A 63 -21.57 -28.08 6.08
CA LEU A 63 -22.12 -28.60 4.82
C LEU A 63 -21.97 -30.12 4.70
N ASN A 64 -23.02 -30.76 4.16
CA ASN A 64 -22.93 -32.14 3.70
C ASN A 64 -22.20 -32.24 2.34
N GLU A 65 -21.91 -33.46 1.89
CA GLU A 65 -21.10 -33.71 0.69
C GLU A 65 -21.65 -33.04 -0.58
N ASN A 66 -22.95 -33.16 -0.86
CA ASN A 66 -23.57 -32.53 -2.03
C ASN A 66 -23.53 -30.99 -1.96
N GLN A 67 -23.70 -30.42 -0.76
CA GLN A 67 -23.59 -28.99 -0.54
C GLN A 67 -22.15 -28.50 -0.72
N ARG A 68 -21.16 -29.28 -0.28
CA ARG A 68 -19.74 -28.96 -0.45
C ARG A 68 -19.35 -28.91 -1.93
N VAL A 69 -19.83 -29.83 -2.75
CA VAL A 69 -19.57 -29.79 -4.20
C VAL A 69 -20.07 -28.48 -4.82
N ARG A 70 -21.27 -28.03 -4.44
CA ARG A 70 -21.83 -26.74 -4.91
C ARG A 70 -21.04 -25.55 -4.39
N PHE A 71 -20.66 -25.58 -3.11
CA PHE A 71 -19.84 -24.55 -2.46
C PHE A 71 -18.47 -24.41 -3.15
N ASP A 72 -17.76 -25.52 -3.36
CA ASP A 72 -16.46 -25.53 -4.02
C ASP A 72 -16.56 -25.02 -5.46
N GLY A 73 -17.64 -25.34 -6.18
CA GLY A 73 -17.91 -24.80 -7.52
C GLY A 73 -17.95 -23.28 -7.53
N VAL A 74 -18.82 -22.67 -6.71
CA VAL A 74 -18.95 -21.21 -6.61
C VAL A 74 -17.65 -20.57 -6.12
N ARG A 75 -16.97 -21.16 -5.13
CA ARG A 75 -15.69 -20.63 -4.63
C ARG A 75 -14.61 -20.66 -5.70
N ASN A 76 -14.51 -21.72 -6.49
CA ASN A 76 -13.54 -21.83 -7.57
C ASN A 76 -13.81 -20.80 -8.69
N GLU A 77 -15.07 -20.50 -8.97
CA GLU A 77 -15.45 -19.42 -9.89
C GLU A 77 -15.00 -18.05 -9.36
N LEU A 78 -15.30 -17.74 -8.10
CA LEU A 78 -14.87 -16.49 -7.44
C LEU A 78 -13.35 -16.35 -7.42
N TYR A 79 -12.64 -17.43 -7.07
CA TYR A 79 -11.18 -17.49 -7.10
C TYR A 79 -10.64 -17.18 -8.50
N THR A 80 -11.19 -17.84 -9.52
CA THR A 80 -10.75 -17.66 -10.92
C THR A 80 -11.02 -16.24 -11.39
N GLN A 81 -12.18 -15.68 -11.04
CA GLN A 81 -12.53 -14.30 -11.38
C GLN A 81 -11.61 -13.29 -10.69
N TYR A 82 -11.27 -13.50 -9.42
CA TYR A 82 -10.35 -12.64 -8.71
C TYR A 82 -8.94 -12.68 -9.30
N VAL A 83 -8.41 -13.88 -9.58
CA VAL A 83 -7.11 -14.03 -10.24
C VAL A 83 -7.10 -13.32 -11.59
N LYS A 84 -8.15 -13.49 -12.40
CA LYS A 84 -8.31 -12.78 -13.67
C LYS A 84 -8.31 -11.26 -13.48
N ASN A 85 -9.03 -10.76 -12.48
CA ASN A 85 -9.07 -9.33 -12.16
C ASN A 85 -7.69 -8.80 -11.74
N CYS A 86 -6.94 -9.56 -10.92
CA CYS A 86 -5.57 -9.22 -10.57
C CYS A 86 -4.68 -9.08 -11.81
N THR A 87 -4.75 -10.03 -12.73
CA THR A 87 -3.95 -10.01 -13.97
C THR A 87 -4.33 -8.83 -14.86
N VAL A 88 -5.62 -8.57 -15.09
CA VAL A 88 -6.09 -7.45 -15.92
C VAL A 88 -5.64 -6.10 -15.33
N GLN A 89 -5.77 -5.91 -14.02
CA GLN A 89 -5.27 -4.71 -13.37
C GLN A 89 -3.73 -4.61 -13.44
N ASP A 90 -3.03 -5.74 -13.36
CA ASP A 90 -1.57 -5.76 -13.48
C ASP A 90 -1.09 -5.30 -14.88
N GLU A 91 -1.83 -5.62 -15.94
CA GLU A 91 -1.54 -5.15 -17.30
C GLU A 91 -1.70 -3.62 -17.43
N GLU A 92 -2.71 -3.03 -16.79
CA GLU A 92 -2.87 -1.57 -16.76
C GLU A 92 -1.71 -0.89 -16.01
N ILE A 93 -1.32 -1.50 -14.89
CA ILE A 93 -0.18 -1.06 -14.08
C ILE A 93 1.12 -1.19 -14.88
N ALA A 94 1.32 -2.26 -15.64
CA ALA A 94 2.53 -2.49 -16.43
C ALA A 94 2.90 -1.26 -17.28
N ARG A 95 1.89 -0.59 -17.86
CA ARG A 95 2.03 0.60 -18.71
C ARG A 95 2.67 1.80 -18.02
N TRP A 96 2.55 1.91 -16.69
CA TRP A 96 3.13 3.00 -15.90
C TRP A 96 4.51 2.66 -15.33
N THR A 97 4.98 1.42 -15.50
CA THR A 97 6.28 0.98 -14.96
C THR A 97 7.44 1.81 -15.52
N ASP A 98 7.42 2.08 -16.83
CA ASP A 98 8.48 2.85 -17.48
C ASP A 98 8.46 4.33 -17.07
N PHE A 99 7.28 4.89 -16.81
CA PHE A 99 7.16 6.22 -16.21
C PHE A 99 7.85 6.28 -14.84
N HIS A 100 7.56 5.32 -13.96
CA HIS A 100 8.18 5.27 -12.63
C HIS A 100 9.68 5.00 -12.68
N ARG A 101 10.15 4.22 -13.65
CA ARG A 101 11.57 4.01 -13.91
C ARG A 101 12.25 5.31 -14.34
N ALA A 102 11.72 5.98 -15.36
CA ALA A 102 12.25 7.27 -15.83
C ALA A 102 12.27 8.33 -14.73
N LYS A 103 11.24 8.34 -13.86
CA LYS A 103 11.20 9.18 -12.66
C LYS A 103 12.38 8.93 -11.73
N ASN A 104 12.66 7.67 -11.41
CA ASN A 104 13.78 7.29 -10.56
C ASN A 104 15.14 7.62 -11.21
N ASP A 105 15.26 7.39 -12.52
CA ASP A 105 16.49 7.72 -13.26
C ASP A 105 16.75 9.23 -13.26
N TYR A 106 15.73 10.05 -13.44
CA TYR A 106 15.87 11.51 -13.35
C TYR A 106 16.28 11.96 -11.95
N LEU A 107 15.64 11.42 -10.91
CA LEU A 107 15.99 11.72 -9.53
C LEU A 107 17.47 11.43 -9.26
N LYS A 108 17.91 10.22 -9.63
CA LYS A 108 19.27 9.73 -9.39
C LYS A 108 20.32 10.50 -10.19
N ASN A 109 20.07 10.74 -11.48
CA ASN A 109 21.10 11.21 -12.41
C ASN A 109 21.08 12.73 -12.62
N ASN A 110 19.98 13.42 -12.29
CA ASN A 110 19.82 14.86 -12.54
C ASN A 110 19.51 15.63 -11.26
N LEU A 111 18.38 15.34 -10.61
CA LEU A 111 17.90 16.18 -9.49
C LEU A 111 18.84 16.11 -8.29
N ILE A 112 19.12 14.90 -7.78
CA ILE A 112 19.96 14.74 -6.57
C ILE A 112 21.36 15.33 -6.78
N PRO A 113 22.09 15.00 -7.87
CA PRO A 113 23.37 15.64 -8.15
C PRO A 113 23.28 17.16 -8.19
N THR A 114 22.25 17.73 -8.83
CA THR A 114 22.06 19.19 -8.92
C THR A 114 21.80 19.84 -7.55
N LEU A 115 21.05 19.17 -6.68
CA LEU A 115 20.83 19.64 -5.30
C LEU A 115 22.13 19.60 -4.48
N LEU A 116 23.03 18.66 -4.75
CA LEU A 116 24.32 18.51 -4.07
C LEU A 116 25.40 19.45 -4.63
N THR A 117 25.30 19.90 -5.88
CA THR A 117 26.25 20.83 -6.50
C THR A 117 25.93 22.30 -6.27
N TYR A 118 24.79 22.62 -5.64
CA TYR A 118 24.46 24.01 -5.29
C TYR A 118 25.57 24.58 -4.40
N PRO A 119 26.24 25.66 -4.83
CA PRO A 119 27.26 26.32 -4.04
C PRO A 119 26.56 27.13 -2.93
N SER A 120 25.92 26.46 -1.97
CA SER A 120 25.61 27.10 -0.70
C SER A 120 26.85 26.95 0.17
N PRO A 121 27.59 28.04 0.42
CA PRO A 121 28.42 28.06 1.61
C PRO A 121 27.46 27.94 2.80
N VAL A 122 27.89 27.28 3.87
CA VAL A 122 27.12 27.13 5.11
C VAL A 122 26.03 26.03 5.05
N PHE A 123 26.46 24.77 5.06
CA PHE A 123 25.77 23.83 5.96
C PHE A 123 25.73 24.51 7.33
N PRO A 124 24.56 24.77 7.94
CA PRO A 124 24.52 25.48 9.20
C PRO A 124 25.47 24.80 10.20
N PRO A 125 26.23 25.56 11.01
CA PRO A 125 27.24 25.01 11.92
C PRO A 125 26.74 23.86 12.80
N VAL A 126 25.43 23.81 13.03
CA VAL A 126 24.73 22.69 13.67
C VAL A 126 25.03 21.33 13.02
N PHE A 127 25.19 21.25 11.69
CA PHE A 127 25.51 19.98 11.02
C PHE A 127 26.88 19.43 11.39
N HIS A 128 27.82 20.31 11.75
CA HIS A 128 29.12 19.92 12.27
C HIS A 128 29.09 19.67 13.78
N ALA A 129 28.39 20.52 14.54
CA ALA A 129 28.31 20.43 16.00
C ALA A 129 27.47 19.22 16.48
N GLU A 130 26.46 18.82 15.71
CA GLU A 130 25.48 17.81 16.09
C GLU A 130 25.54 16.54 15.23
N ARG A 131 26.73 16.23 14.72
CA ARG A 131 26.97 15.09 13.82
C ARG A 131 26.40 13.78 14.35
N ASN A 132 26.57 13.50 15.65
CA ASN A 132 26.04 12.29 16.28
C ASN A 132 24.50 12.20 16.20
N LYS A 133 23.79 13.32 16.40
CA LYS A 133 22.32 13.37 16.29
C LYS A 133 21.86 13.16 14.85
N ILE A 134 22.61 13.70 13.88
CA ILE A 134 22.35 13.53 12.45
C ILE A 134 22.61 12.08 12.01
N ASP A 135 23.73 11.50 12.41
CA ASP A 135 24.06 10.11 12.09
C ASP A 135 23.07 9.14 12.73
N TYR A 136 22.58 9.44 13.94
CA TYR A 136 21.46 8.75 14.54
C TYR A 136 20.19 8.83 13.69
N LEU A 137 19.76 10.02 13.25
CA LEU A 137 18.57 10.15 12.40
C LEU A 137 18.72 9.44 11.05
N LYS A 138 19.91 9.45 10.45
CA LYS A 138 20.20 8.68 9.23
C LYS A 138 20.07 7.17 9.46
N ALA A 139 20.57 6.68 10.59
CA ALA A 139 20.44 5.27 10.97
C ALA A 139 18.96 4.89 11.20
N SER A 140 18.21 5.72 11.94
CA SER A 140 16.77 5.52 12.15
C SER A 140 16.00 5.56 10.84
N TYR A 141 16.33 6.47 9.92
CA TYR A 141 15.69 6.54 8.61
C TYR A 141 15.99 5.30 7.75
N LYS A 142 17.24 4.81 7.78
CA LYS A 142 17.62 3.57 7.09
C LYS A 142 16.85 2.36 7.64
N ALA A 143 16.67 2.28 8.96
CA ALA A 143 15.86 1.24 9.58
C ALA A 143 14.39 1.33 9.15
N PHE A 144 13.82 2.55 9.16
CA PHE A 144 12.47 2.81 8.66
C PHE A 144 12.29 2.36 7.20
N LEU A 145 13.24 2.70 6.32
CA LEU A 145 13.20 2.25 4.92
C LEU A 145 13.21 0.72 4.83
N HIS A 146 14.10 0.06 5.57
CA HIS A 146 14.17 -1.40 5.58
C HIS A 146 12.86 -2.05 6.01
N GLU A 147 12.23 -1.56 7.08
CA GLU A 147 10.93 -2.08 7.53
C GLU A 147 9.82 -1.78 6.51
N SER A 148 9.79 -0.59 5.91
CA SER A 148 8.82 -0.28 4.84
C SER A 148 8.98 -1.18 3.61
N GLY A 149 10.22 -1.60 3.31
CA GLY A 149 10.51 -2.54 2.24
C GLY A 149 9.98 -3.95 2.55
N LYS A 150 10.16 -4.42 3.79
CA LYS A 150 9.56 -5.68 4.24
C LYS A 150 8.03 -5.65 4.21
N GLU A 151 7.44 -4.56 4.71
CA GLU A 151 5.99 -4.36 4.69
C GLU A 151 5.44 -4.42 3.25
N ALA A 152 6.15 -3.80 2.30
CA ALA A 152 5.80 -3.86 0.88
C ALA A 152 5.83 -5.29 0.32
N VAL A 153 6.84 -6.09 0.66
CA VAL A 153 6.92 -7.52 0.28
C VAL A 153 5.74 -8.30 0.87
N VAL A 154 5.55 -8.22 2.19
CA VAL A 154 4.51 -8.96 2.91
C VAL A 154 3.14 -8.61 2.36
N THR A 155 2.84 -7.32 2.22
CA THR A 155 1.56 -6.84 1.70
C THR A 155 1.33 -7.33 0.28
N HIS A 156 2.36 -7.27 -0.58
CA HIS A 156 2.22 -7.74 -1.96
C HIS A 156 1.90 -9.24 -2.03
N VAL A 157 2.72 -10.06 -1.38
CA VAL A 157 2.56 -11.52 -1.42
C VAL A 157 1.24 -11.94 -0.78
N ARG A 158 0.85 -11.29 0.32
CA ARG A 158 -0.38 -11.60 1.04
C ARG A 158 -1.63 -11.20 0.27
N LEU A 159 -1.61 -10.13 -0.52
CA LEU A 159 -2.80 -9.69 -1.26
C LEU A 159 -2.86 -10.22 -2.70
N PHE A 160 -1.73 -10.30 -3.39
CA PHE A 160 -1.69 -10.56 -4.83
C PHE A 160 -0.97 -11.86 -5.19
N LYS A 161 -0.31 -12.52 -4.22
CA LYS A 161 0.50 -13.72 -4.44
C LYS A 161 1.48 -13.50 -5.61
N THR A 162 1.42 -14.33 -6.64
CA THR A 162 2.25 -14.23 -7.86
C THR A 162 1.50 -13.64 -9.05
N TYR A 163 0.25 -13.21 -8.88
CA TYR A 163 -0.64 -12.85 -9.99
C TYR A 163 -0.48 -11.40 -10.48
N ALA A 164 0.25 -10.55 -9.74
CA ALA A 164 0.43 -9.14 -10.10
C ALA A 164 1.92 -8.71 -10.15
N PRO A 165 2.75 -9.30 -11.02
CA PRO A 165 4.18 -9.03 -11.09
C PRO A 165 4.54 -7.59 -11.47
N SER A 166 3.71 -6.88 -12.24
CA SER A 166 3.96 -5.48 -12.61
C SER A 166 3.70 -4.54 -11.45
N ARG A 167 2.66 -4.80 -10.66
CA ARG A 167 2.38 -4.12 -9.39
C ARG A 167 3.53 -4.31 -8.40
N TRP A 168 4.12 -5.50 -8.36
CA TRP A 168 5.32 -5.73 -7.57
C TRP A 168 6.49 -4.83 -8.03
N LYS A 169 6.79 -4.81 -9.33
CA LYS A 169 7.82 -3.93 -9.89
C LYS A 169 7.58 -2.47 -9.56
N GLN A 170 6.35 -1.98 -9.68
CA GLN A 170 6.02 -0.61 -9.30
C GLN A 170 6.19 -0.34 -7.82
N THR A 171 5.80 -1.29 -6.97
CA THR A 171 5.99 -1.18 -5.51
C THR A 171 7.47 -1.03 -5.18
N LEU A 172 8.33 -1.83 -5.82
CA LEU A 172 9.79 -1.71 -5.70
C LEU A 172 10.31 -0.37 -6.21
N LEU A 173 9.83 0.12 -7.36
CA LEU A 173 10.21 1.42 -7.89
C LEU A 173 9.80 2.56 -6.96
N ALA A 174 8.60 2.51 -6.37
CA ALA A 174 8.11 3.49 -5.42
C ALA A 174 8.92 3.46 -4.11
N HIS A 175 9.28 2.27 -3.62
CA HIS A 175 10.19 2.14 -2.48
C HIS A 175 11.57 2.72 -2.80
N TYR A 176 12.12 2.43 -3.98
CA TYR A 176 13.39 3.01 -4.44
C TYR A 176 13.32 4.55 -4.56
N THR A 177 12.19 5.11 -4.97
CA THR A 177 11.96 6.57 -4.94
C THR A 177 12.17 7.12 -3.52
N LYS A 178 11.62 6.46 -2.48
CA LYS A 178 11.79 6.88 -1.08
C LYS A 178 13.25 6.81 -0.61
N CYS A 179 14.03 5.87 -1.14
CA CYS A 179 15.47 5.77 -0.87
C CYS A 179 16.28 6.90 -1.52
N LEU A 180 15.83 7.40 -2.68
CA LEU A 180 16.47 8.50 -3.40
C LEU A 180 16.08 9.87 -2.83
N LEU A 181 14.78 10.09 -2.61
CA LEU A 181 14.23 11.32 -2.09
C LEU A 181 13.39 11.01 -0.84
N PRO A 182 13.88 11.36 0.36
CA PRO A 182 13.24 10.94 1.60
C PRO A 182 11.79 11.43 1.75
N ASP A 183 10.90 10.51 2.08
CA ASP A 183 9.53 10.81 2.53
C ASP A 183 9.54 11.17 4.03
N TYR A 184 9.82 12.45 4.31
CA TYR A 184 9.92 12.95 5.69
C TYR A 184 8.59 12.86 6.46
N TRP A 185 7.46 13.01 5.79
CA TRP A 185 6.15 12.92 6.45
C TRP A 185 5.89 11.50 6.95
N ALA A 186 6.05 10.50 6.08
CA ALA A 186 5.87 9.11 6.47
C ALA A 186 6.83 8.70 7.59
N PHE A 187 8.09 9.16 7.52
CA PHE A 187 9.06 8.91 8.58
C PHE A 187 8.65 9.55 9.90
N GLU A 188 8.22 10.81 9.90
CA GLU A 188 7.78 11.54 11.10
C GLU A 188 6.59 10.86 11.79
N CYS A 189 5.67 10.28 11.03
CA CYS A 189 4.57 9.50 11.57
C CYS A 189 5.04 8.17 12.20
N ALA A 190 6.15 7.60 11.71
CA ALA A 190 6.70 6.33 12.18
C ALA A 190 7.77 6.47 13.28
N MET A 191 8.23 7.68 13.59
CA MET A 191 9.25 7.92 14.61
C MET A 191 8.76 7.49 15.99
N ASP A 192 9.62 6.77 16.71
CA ASP A 192 9.46 6.60 18.15
C ASP A 192 9.71 7.92 18.90
N VAL A 193 9.35 7.93 20.19
CA VAL A 193 9.45 9.13 21.03
C VAL A 193 10.89 9.70 21.06
N PRO A 194 11.95 8.90 21.23
CA PRO A 194 13.33 9.40 21.20
C PRO A 194 13.74 9.98 19.84
N THR A 195 13.42 9.30 18.73
CA THR A 195 13.75 9.77 17.37
C THR A 195 13.06 11.09 17.08
N LYS A 196 11.79 11.22 17.48
CA LYS A 196 11.01 12.46 17.33
C LYS A 196 11.63 13.62 18.11
N ALA A 197 12.11 13.39 19.33
CA ALA A 197 12.76 14.42 20.14
C ALA A 197 14.06 14.94 19.47
N VAL A 198 14.89 14.03 18.95
CA VAL A 198 16.12 14.39 18.23
C VAL A 198 15.80 15.16 16.94
N ALA A 199 14.81 14.71 16.17
CA ALA A 199 14.37 15.38 14.95
C ALA A 199 13.86 16.79 15.24
N GLN A 200 13.03 16.97 16.26
CA GLN A 200 12.54 18.29 16.67
C GLN A 200 13.67 19.22 17.15
N TYR A 201 14.64 18.69 17.89
CA TYR A 201 15.81 19.47 18.30
C TYR A 201 16.56 20.01 17.08
N LEU A 202 16.92 19.14 16.13
CA LEU A 202 17.64 19.56 14.93
C LEU A 202 16.82 20.52 14.05
N LYS A 203 15.51 20.30 13.91
CA LYS A 203 14.59 21.24 13.21
C LYS A 203 14.61 22.64 13.82
N LYS A 204 14.64 22.77 15.15
CA LYS A 204 14.75 24.07 15.82
C LYS A 204 16.08 24.77 15.53
N GLN A 205 17.17 24.01 15.41
CA GLN A 205 18.48 24.57 15.05
C GLN A 205 18.58 24.93 13.56
N LEU A 206 17.80 24.28 12.71
CA LEU A 206 17.73 24.53 11.26
C LEU A 206 16.97 25.81 10.89
N TYR A 207 16.30 26.49 11.83
CA TYR A 207 15.46 27.68 11.58
C TYR A 207 16.23 28.93 11.09
N ARG A 208 17.53 28.78 10.78
CA ARG A 208 18.39 29.80 10.15
C ARG A 208 18.83 29.37 8.74
N GLN A 209 17.90 28.90 7.92
CA GLN A 209 18.17 28.72 6.48
C GLN A 209 18.15 30.08 5.79
N THR A 210 19.09 30.32 4.88
CA THR A 210 19.06 31.54 4.05
C THR A 210 17.89 31.44 3.07
N ALA A 211 17.19 32.56 2.84
CA ALA A 211 16.05 32.61 1.92
C ALA A 211 16.42 32.11 0.51
N GLU A 212 17.69 32.28 0.10
CA GLU A 212 18.25 31.83 -1.17
C GLU A 212 18.28 30.30 -1.30
N LEU A 213 18.69 29.58 -0.25
CA LEU A 213 18.72 28.12 -0.26
C LEU A 213 17.31 27.54 -0.37
N VAL A 214 16.35 28.11 0.37
CA VAL A 214 14.93 27.70 0.32
C VAL A 214 14.36 27.95 -1.08
N THR A 215 14.65 29.11 -1.67
CA THR A 215 14.22 29.47 -3.02
C THR A 215 14.79 28.52 -4.06
N PHE A 216 16.09 28.21 -3.99
CA PHE A 216 16.74 27.27 -4.90
C PHE A 216 16.14 25.85 -4.81
N GLN A 217 15.97 25.33 -3.59
CA GLN A 217 15.38 24.01 -3.37
C GLN A 217 13.94 23.94 -3.90
N ASN A 218 13.13 24.96 -3.61
CA ASN A 218 11.76 25.06 -4.11
C ASN A 218 11.72 25.13 -5.64
N GLN A 219 12.61 25.92 -6.26
CA GLN A 219 12.69 25.99 -7.72
C GLN A 219 13.05 24.64 -8.33
N LYS A 220 14.02 23.91 -7.77
CA LYS A 220 14.40 22.59 -8.31
C LYS A 220 13.33 21.52 -8.12
N LEU A 221 12.60 21.58 -7.00
CA LEU A 221 11.42 20.74 -6.80
C LEU A 221 10.29 21.10 -7.77
N GLN A 222 10.14 22.37 -8.13
CA GLN A 222 9.17 22.81 -9.14
C GLN A 222 9.59 22.40 -10.56
N ASP A 223 10.86 22.55 -10.93
CA ASP A 223 11.42 22.07 -12.20
C ASP A 223 11.15 20.56 -12.35
N TYR A 224 11.37 19.80 -11.28
CA TYR A 224 11.06 18.38 -11.22
C TYR A 224 9.57 18.09 -11.47
N LYS A 225 8.65 18.80 -10.80
CA LYS A 225 7.21 18.65 -11.04
C LYS A 225 6.85 18.93 -12.51
N ASN A 226 7.37 20.02 -13.06
CA ASN A 226 7.10 20.44 -14.43
C ASN A 226 7.59 19.40 -15.47
N VAL A 227 8.75 18.76 -15.26
CA VAL A 227 9.27 17.70 -16.15
C VAL A 227 8.29 16.53 -16.21
N PHE A 228 7.76 16.09 -15.06
CA PHE A 228 6.89 14.92 -15.01
C PHE A 228 5.43 15.22 -15.34
N GLU A 229 4.93 16.43 -15.08
CA GLU A 229 3.62 16.87 -15.59
C GLU A 229 3.62 16.86 -17.14
N ASN A 230 4.68 17.38 -17.77
CA ASN A 230 4.83 17.34 -19.22
C ASN A 230 4.98 15.92 -19.78
N TYR A 231 5.66 15.02 -19.05
CA TYR A 231 5.77 13.61 -19.43
C TYR A 231 4.44 12.86 -19.28
N ILE A 232 3.66 13.13 -18.22
CA ILE A 232 2.30 12.57 -18.07
C ILE A 232 1.40 13.05 -19.21
N LEU A 233 1.49 14.33 -19.59
CA LEU A 233 0.74 14.89 -20.71
C LEU A 233 1.17 14.30 -22.07
N SER A 234 2.45 13.99 -22.27
CA SER A 234 2.93 13.37 -23.52
C SER A 234 2.50 11.91 -23.63
N VAL A 235 2.59 11.13 -22.55
CA VAL A 235 2.07 9.75 -22.47
C VAL A 235 0.53 9.73 -22.58
N GLY A 236 -0.15 10.73 -22.00
CA GLY A 236 -1.59 10.92 -22.12
C GLY A 236 -2.07 11.32 -23.53
N LYS A 237 -1.28 12.08 -24.29
CA LYS A 237 -1.58 12.45 -25.69
C LYS A 237 -1.40 11.30 -26.67
N VAL A 238 -0.43 10.40 -26.46
CA VAL A 238 -0.32 9.13 -27.22
C VAL A 238 -1.61 8.31 -27.11
N ARG A 239 -2.34 8.47 -26.01
CA ARG A 239 -3.63 7.81 -25.73
C ARG A 239 -4.81 8.32 -26.56
N CYS A 240 -4.78 9.57 -27.05
CA CYS A 240 -5.87 10.15 -27.86
C CYS A 240 -5.68 9.97 -29.37
N ASN A 241 -4.51 9.51 -29.82
CA ASN A 241 -4.17 9.34 -31.23
C ASN A 241 -4.14 7.87 -31.68
N ILE A 242 -4.64 6.95 -30.87
CA ILE A 242 -4.89 5.56 -31.27
C ILE A 242 -6.42 5.41 -31.35
N ASN A 243 -6.98 5.86 -32.49
CA ASN A 243 -8.29 5.45 -32.98
C ASN A 243 -8.06 4.51 -34.17
#